data_AF-A0A843BHU6-F1
#
_entry.id   AF-A0A843BHU6-F1
#
_cell.length_a   1.000
_cell.length_b   1.000
_cell.length_c   1.000
_cell.angle_alpha   90.00
_cell.angle_beta   90.00
_cell.angle_gamma   90.00
#
_symmetry.space_group_name_H-M   'P 1'
#
loop_
_entity.id
_entity.type
_entity.pdbx_description
1 polymer ?
#
loop_
_entity_poly.entity_id
_entity_poly.type
_entity_poly.pdbx_seq_one_letter_code
_entity_poly.pdbx_strand_id
1 'polypeptide(L)'
;MSGYGGADNYAGNIISTLAGLPDFLRKPILRRRMSEFPALPADEQDEIVGNALEASPEIPFPTFAKLFGTWLDVLAGMDEAERGALLGAYARGIAAVPNRVAALHMDGLVAVFARMEPAGREALSSSTRRILIGMDPESRRRILLMTPDAAKYMLGI
;
A
#
# COMPACT_ATOMS: atom_id res chain seq x y z
N MET A 1 17.19 5.77 34.46
CA MET A 1 17.81 6.33 33.24
C MET A 1 18.13 5.19 32.31
N SER A 2 17.46 5.14 31.16
CA SER A 2 18.02 4.77 29.86
C SER A 2 17.00 5.27 28.84
N GLY A 3 17.43 6.26 28.05
CA GLY A 3 16.60 6.96 27.10
C GLY A 3 16.30 6.12 25.86
N TYR A 4 15.06 6.20 25.40
CA TYR A 4 14.67 5.94 24.01
C TYR A 4 13.53 6.91 23.67
N GLY A 5 13.89 8.18 23.50
CA GLY A 5 13.14 9.10 22.65
C GLY A 5 14.04 9.44 21.47
N GLY A 6 13.52 9.39 20.24
CA GLY A 6 14.21 10.00 19.09
C GLY A 6 14.48 9.13 17.87
N ALA A 7 13.83 7.98 17.69
CA ALA A 7 13.48 7.54 16.33
C ALA A 7 12.00 7.92 16.12
N ASP A 8 11.73 9.23 16.21
CA ASP A 8 10.40 9.79 15.95
C ASP A 8 9.92 9.21 14.63
N ASN A 9 8.73 8.60 14.63
CA ASN A 9 8.12 7.87 13.51
C ASN A 9 8.17 8.69 12.21
N TYR A 10 9.30 8.65 11.49
CA TYR A 10 9.60 9.56 10.38
C TYR A 10 8.69 9.26 9.20
N ALA A 11 8.48 7.97 8.92
CA ALA A 11 7.53 7.50 7.95
C ALA A 11 6.10 7.93 8.32
N GLY A 12 5.68 7.76 9.57
CA GLY A 12 4.36 8.22 10.05
C GLY A 12 4.18 9.73 9.96
N ASN A 13 5.22 10.51 10.25
CA ASN A 13 5.22 11.96 10.09
C ASN A 13 5.10 12.36 8.61
N ILE A 14 5.79 11.68 7.70
CA ILE A 14 5.65 11.87 6.24
C ILE A 14 4.23 11.53 5.80
N ILE A 15 3.71 10.35 6.18
CA ILE A 15 2.38 9.89 5.79
C ILE A 15 1.31 10.85 6.31
N SER A 16 1.43 11.31 7.55
CA SER A 16 0.54 12.31 8.16
C SER A 16 0.61 13.66 7.45
N THR A 17 1.82 14.12 7.13
CA THR A 17 2.03 15.36 6.37
C THR A 17 1.38 15.26 4.98
N LEU A 18 1.64 14.17 4.25
CA LEU A 18 1.06 13.92 2.94
C LEU A 18 -0.46 13.86 3.00
N ALA A 19 -1.05 13.19 3.99
CA ALA A 19 -2.50 13.09 4.15
C ALA A 19 -3.19 14.45 4.43
N GLY A 20 -2.48 15.35 5.12
CA GLY A 20 -2.91 16.71 5.41
C GLY A 20 -2.89 17.65 4.21
N LEU A 21 -2.12 17.34 3.16
CA LEU A 21 -2.05 18.17 1.97
C LEU A 21 -3.37 18.16 1.17
N PRO A 22 -3.72 19.28 0.52
CA PRO A 22 -4.75 19.33 -0.51
C PRO A 22 -4.45 18.38 -1.68
N ASP A 23 -5.49 17.86 -2.33
CA ASP A 23 -5.36 16.86 -3.40
C ASP A 23 -4.49 17.32 -4.56
N PHE A 24 -4.58 18.60 -4.94
CA PHE A 24 -3.80 19.17 -6.05
C PHE A 24 -2.29 19.20 -5.77
N LEU A 25 -1.86 19.16 -4.49
CA LEU A 25 -0.45 19.00 -4.11
C LEU A 25 -0.09 17.54 -3.90
N ARG A 26 -0.97 16.81 -3.21
CA ARG A 26 -0.74 15.43 -2.80
C ARG A 26 -0.58 14.48 -3.99
N LYS A 27 -1.48 14.57 -4.98
CA LYS A 27 -1.47 13.70 -6.17
C LYS A 27 -0.16 13.79 -6.97
N PRO A 28 0.33 14.97 -7.40
CA PRO A 28 1.59 15.06 -8.14
C PRO A 28 2.82 14.65 -7.32
N ILE A 29 2.85 14.92 -6.00
CA ILE A 29 3.95 14.46 -5.13
C ILE A 29 3.98 12.93 -5.06
N LEU A 30 2.84 12.30 -4.80
CA LEU A 30 2.73 10.83 -4.77
C LEU A 30 3.11 10.23 -6.11
N ARG A 31 2.57 10.76 -7.22
CA ARG A 31 2.86 10.25 -8.57
C ARG A 31 4.35 10.27 -8.85
N ARG A 32 5.03 11.38 -8.56
CA ARG A 32 6.48 11.49 -8.76
C ARG A 32 7.24 10.41 -7.97
N ARG A 33 6.96 10.27 -6.67
CA ARG A 33 7.63 9.27 -5.83
C ARG A 33 7.36 7.85 -6.27
N MET A 34 6.12 7.56 -6.66
CA MET A 34 5.69 6.24 -7.12
C MET A 34 6.35 5.86 -8.46
N SER A 35 6.52 6.82 -9.39
CA SER A 35 7.24 6.58 -10.64
C SER A 35 8.76 6.45 -10.47
N GLU A 36 9.35 7.09 -9.45
CA GLU A 36 10.78 6.95 -9.13
C GLU A 36 11.09 5.60 -8.44
N PHE A 37 10.11 5.02 -7.73
CA PHE A 37 10.27 3.82 -6.90
C PHE A 37 10.90 2.61 -7.63
N PRO A 38 10.49 2.22 -8.86
CA PRO A 38 11.06 1.05 -9.51
C PRO A 38 12.54 1.16 -9.85
N ALA A 39 13.08 2.39 -9.91
CA ALA A 39 14.49 2.65 -10.19
C ALA A 39 15.39 2.60 -8.94
N LEU A 40 14.80 2.51 -7.74
CA LEU A 40 15.55 2.42 -6.50
C LEU A 40 16.19 1.04 -6.33
N PRO A 41 17.34 0.94 -5.64
CA PRO A 41 17.89 -0.34 -5.16
C PRO A 41 16.86 -1.17 -4.38
N ALA A 42 16.97 -2.50 -4.45
CA ALA A 42 15.99 -3.40 -3.85
C ALA A 42 15.91 -3.26 -2.32
N ASP A 43 17.04 -3.04 -1.65
CA ASP A 43 17.13 -2.76 -0.23
C ASP A 43 16.43 -1.45 0.15
N GLU A 44 16.57 -0.40 -0.67
CA GLU A 44 15.86 0.87 -0.46
C GLU A 44 14.34 0.70 -0.68
N GLN A 45 13.93 -0.08 -1.69
CA GLN A 45 12.51 -0.40 -1.91
C GLN A 45 11.91 -1.13 -0.71
N ASP A 46 12.62 -2.14 -0.19
CA ASP A 46 12.19 -2.95 0.94
C ASP A 46 12.13 -2.11 2.23
N GLU A 47 13.09 -1.21 2.45
CA GLU A 47 13.08 -0.26 3.56
C GLU A 47 11.86 0.68 3.49
N ILE A 48 11.60 1.28 2.33
CA ILE A 48 10.45 2.18 2.13
C ILE A 48 9.13 1.46 2.41
N VAL A 49 8.96 0.25 1.87
CA VAL A 49 7.75 -0.56 2.09
C VAL A 49 7.64 -0.97 3.55
N GLY A 50 8.74 -1.44 4.16
CA GLY A 50 8.78 -1.83 5.57
C GLY A 50 8.36 -0.69 6.50
N ASN A 51 8.93 0.49 6.30
CA ASN A 51 8.63 1.70 7.05
C ASN A 51 7.16 2.14 6.86
N ALA A 52 6.63 2.07 5.64
CA ALA A 52 5.23 2.39 5.38
C ALA A 52 4.28 1.41 6.08
N LEU A 53 4.56 0.10 6.02
CA LEU A 53 3.75 -0.93 6.67
C LEU A 53 3.81 -0.83 8.21
N GLU A 54 4.93 -0.39 8.77
CA GLU A 54 5.09 -0.18 10.21
C GLU A 54 4.35 1.05 10.73
N ALA A 55 4.42 2.15 9.99
CA ALA A 55 3.78 3.40 10.39
C ALA A 55 2.26 3.41 10.15
N SER A 56 1.76 2.63 9.18
CA SER A 56 0.34 2.69 8.76
C SER A 56 -0.66 2.43 9.89
N PRO A 57 -0.48 1.43 10.78
CA PRO A 57 -1.40 1.18 11.89
C PRO A 57 -1.43 2.28 12.97
N GLU A 58 -0.37 3.09 13.08
CA GLU A 58 -0.28 4.16 14.09
C GLU A 58 -1.06 5.42 13.68
N ILE A 59 -1.47 5.51 12.42
CA ILE A 59 -2.11 6.70 11.85
C ILE A 59 -3.63 6.58 12.03
N PRO A 60 -4.31 7.64 12.50
CA PRO A 60 -5.77 7.63 12.60
C PRO A 60 -6.42 7.21 11.29
N PHE A 61 -7.31 6.22 11.35
CA PHE A 61 -7.87 5.60 10.15
C PHE A 61 -8.46 6.59 9.13
N PRO A 62 -9.19 7.66 9.50
CA PRO A 62 -9.69 8.63 8.51
C PRO A 62 -8.58 9.30 7.70
N THR A 63 -7.48 9.63 8.35
CA THR A 63 -6.28 10.24 7.73
C THR A 63 -5.60 9.24 6.80
N PHE A 64 -5.41 8.00 7.28
CA PHE A 64 -4.82 6.93 6.49
C PHE A 64 -5.68 6.58 5.26
N ALA A 65 -6.98 6.39 5.45
CA ALA A 65 -7.95 6.07 4.40
C ALA A 65 -7.97 7.14 3.29
N LYS A 66 -7.90 8.42 3.67
CA LYS A 66 -7.82 9.53 2.70
C LYS A 66 -6.54 9.44 1.87
N LEU A 67 -5.40 9.12 2.46
CA LEU A 67 -4.14 8.96 1.73
C LEU A 67 -4.15 7.70 0.87
N PHE A 68 -4.60 6.58 1.42
CA PHE A 68 -4.70 5.32 0.74
C PHE A 68 -5.55 5.43 -0.54
N GLY A 69 -6.71 6.09 -0.48
CA GLY A 69 -7.52 6.34 -1.68
C GLY A 69 -6.78 7.15 -2.75
N THR A 70 -5.98 8.16 -2.34
CA THR A 70 -5.18 8.94 -3.31
C THR A 70 -4.04 8.13 -3.89
N TRP A 71 -3.41 7.29 -3.07
CA TRP A 71 -2.38 6.37 -3.53
C TRP A 71 -2.94 5.37 -4.55
N LEU A 72 -4.12 4.80 -4.30
CA LEU A 72 -4.80 3.91 -5.25
C LEU A 72 -5.18 4.64 -6.55
N ASP A 73 -5.72 5.86 -6.48
CA ASP A 73 -6.06 6.67 -7.65
C ASP A 73 -4.81 6.94 -8.53
N VAL A 74 -3.70 7.32 -7.89
CA VAL A 74 -2.44 7.58 -8.60
C VAL A 74 -1.95 6.30 -9.25
N LEU A 75 -1.90 5.19 -8.52
CA LEU A 75 -1.42 3.89 -8.98
C LEU A 75 -2.25 3.32 -10.14
N ALA A 76 -3.57 3.51 -10.10
CA ALA A 76 -4.47 3.13 -11.18
C ALA A 76 -4.17 3.87 -12.50
N GLY A 77 -3.64 5.10 -12.42
CA GLY A 77 -3.25 5.93 -13.56
C GLY A 77 -1.78 5.81 -13.98
N MET A 78 -1.03 4.86 -13.41
CA MET A 78 0.34 4.51 -13.82
C MET A 78 0.30 3.39 -14.87
N ASP A 79 1.43 3.15 -15.55
CA ASP A 79 1.52 2.01 -16.46
C ASP A 79 1.55 0.67 -15.70
N GLU A 80 1.36 -0.44 -16.42
CA GLU A 80 1.30 -1.77 -15.80
C GLU A 80 2.62 -2.18 -15.14
N ALA A 81 3.77 -1.75 -15.67
CA ALA A 81 5.08 -2.13 -15.17
C ALA A 81 5.37 -1.41 -13.84
N GLU A 82 5.16 -0.09 -13.79
CA GLU A 82 5.28 0.70 -12.57
C GLU A 82 4.29 0.23 -11.51
N ARG A 83 3.02 0.02 -11.89
CA ARG A 83 1.99 -0.49 -10.97
C ARG A 83 2.36 -1.87 -10.43
N GLY A 84 2.81 -2.76 -11.30
CA GLY A 84 3.25 -4.11 -10.93
C GLY A 84 4.44 -4.09 -9.96
N ALA A 85 5.42 -3.22 -10.19
CA ALA A 85 6.59 -3.07 -9.33
C ALA A 85 6.19 -2.64 -7.90
N LEU A 86 5.35 -1.61 -7.78
CA LEU A 86 4.87 -1.11 -6.49
C LEU A 86 4.00 -2.14 -5.75
N LEU A 87 2.96 -2.66 -6.41
CA LEU A 87 2.09 -3.66 -5.80
C LEU A 87 2.87 -4.92 -5.42
N GLY A 88 3.84 -5.33 -6.24
CA GLY A 88 4.70 -6.48 -5.98
C GLY A 88 5.59 -6.28 -4.76
N ALA A 89 6.18 -5.09 -4.59
CA ALA A 89 6.98 -4.76 -3.42
C ALA A 89 6.14 -4.78 -2.14
N TYR A 90 4.95 -4.18 -2.15
CA TYR A 90 4.02 -4.26 -1.02
C TYR A 90 3.58 -5.71 -0.74
N ALA A 91 3.25 -6.50 -1.76
CA ALA A 91 2.87 -7.91 -1.57
C ALA A 91 4.00 -8.72 -0.90
N ARG A 92 5.25 -8.54 -1.33
CA ARG A 92 6.42 -9.18 -0.68
C ARG A 92 6.60 -8.72 0.76
N GLY A 93 6.54 -7.41 1.03
CA GLY A 93 6.66 -6.87 2.38
C GLY A 93 5.58 -7.39 3.33
N ILE A 94 4.33 -7.46 2.85
CA ILE A 94 3.21 -8.03 3.60
C ILE A 94 3.40 -9.52 3.88
N ALA A 95 3.84 -10.30 2.88
CA ALA A 95 4.08 -11.73 3.05
C ALA A 95 5.24 -12.04 4.01
N ALA A 96 6.23 -11.14 4.08
CA ALA A 96 7.37 -11.24 4.99
C ALA A 96 7.00 -10.92 6.44
N VAL A 97 6.09 -9.96 6.67
CA VAL A 97 5.69 -9.52 8.02
C VAL A 97 4.16 -9.44 8.15
N PRO A 98 3.45 -10.59 8.10
CA PRO A 98 1.99 -10.63 8.04
C PRO A 98 1.30 -9.93 9.23
N ASN A 99 1.93 -9.97 10.41
CA ASN A 99 1.40 -9.36 11.63
C ASN A 99 1.20 -7.84 11.51
N ARG A 100 1.93 -7.14 10.62
CA ARG A 100 1.79 -5.69 10.40
C ARG A 100 0.47 -5.33 9.70
N VAL A 101 -0.05 -6.23 8.87
CA VAL A 101 -1.33 -6.02 8.16
C VAL A 101 -2.54 -6.35 9.03
N ALA A 102 -2.39 -7.28 9.98
CA ALA A 102 -3.47 -7.65 10.90
C ALA A 102 -3.95 -6.45 11.76
N ALA A 103 -3.10 -5.46 11.99
CA ALA A 103 -3.45 -4.23 12.71
C ALA A 103 -4.16 -3.18 11.84
N LEU A 104 -4.22 -3.38 10.51
CA LEU A 104 -4.92 -2.47 9.61
C LEU A 104 -6.43 -2.74 9.63
N HIS A 105 -7.23 -1.69 9.56
CA HIS A 105 -8.68 -1.78 9.41
C HIS A 105 -9.07 -2.24 7.99
N MET A 106 -8.87 -3.52 7.70
CA MET A 106 -9.00 -4.09 6.35
C MET A 106 -10.37 -3.85 5.73
N ASP A 107 -11.48 -3.99 6.47
CA ASP A 107 -12.82 -3.70 5.97
C ASP A 107 -12.97 -2.24 5.51
N GLY A 108 -12.32 -1.32 6.23
CA GLY A 108 -12.27 0.09 5.86
C GLY A 108 -11.47 0.33 4.58
N LEU A 109 -10.34 -0.36 4.40
CA LEU A 109 -9.53 -0.26 3.17
C LEU A 109 -10.25 -0.85 1.97
N VAL A 110 -10.96 -1.97 2.17
CA VAL A 110 -11.85 -2.60 1.19
C VAL A 110 -12.95 -1.63 0.78
N ALA A 111 -13.54 -0.89 1.72
CA ALA A 111 -14.55 0.12 1.43
C ALA A 111 -13.98 1.33 0.66
N VAL A 112 -12.74 1.75 0.93
CA VAL A 112 -12.05 2.78 0.14
C VAL A 112 -11.83 2.29 -1.29
N PHE A 113 -11.31 1.08 -1.47
CA PHE A 113 -11.11 0.48 -2.79
C PHE A 113 -12.43 0.36 -3.56
N ALA A 114 -13.50 -0.10 -2.92
CA ALA A 114 -14.82 -0.28 -3.55
C ALA A 114 -15.43 1.01 -4.10
N ARG A 115 -15.04 2.18 -3.57
CA ARG A 115 -15.53 3.51 -3.99
C ARG A 115 -14.78 4.09 -5.19
N MET A 116 -13.68 3.46 -5.62
CA MET A 116 -12.94 3.91 -6.79
C MET A 116 -13.73 3.73 -8.09
N GLU A 117 -13.39 4.54 -9.09
CA GLU A 117 -13.93 4.41 -10.45
C GLU A 117 -13.70 3.00 -11.01
N PRO A 118 -14.68 2.41 -11.74
CA PRO A 118 -14.61 1.03 -12.21
C PRO A 118 -13.34 0.71 -13.01
N ALA A 119 -12.90 1.62 -13.89
CA ALA A 119 -11.70 1.43 -14.69
C ALA A 119 -10.43 1.33 -13.83
N GLY A 120 -10.32 2.17 -12.78
CA GLY A 120 -9.19 2.14 -11.86
C GLY A 120 -9.18 0.89 -11.00
N ARG A 121 -10.36 0.44 -10.54
CA ARG A 121 -10.49 -0.85 -9.83
C ARG A 121 -10.06 -2.01 -10.69
N GLU A 122 -10.48 -2.08 -11.96
CA GLU A 122 -10.11 -3.19 -12.83
C GLU A 122 -8.60 -3.21 -13.11
N ALA A 123 -7.98 -2.05 -13.33
CA ALA A 123 -6.52 -1.96 -13.52
C ALA A 123 -5.76 -2.51 -12.29
N LEU A 124 -6.15 -2.08 -11.08
CA LEU A 124 -5.54 -2.54 -9.84
C LEU A 124 -5.82 -4.03 -9.56
N SER A 125 -7.05 -4.49 -9.76
CA SER A 125 -7.43 -5.89 -9.58
C SER A 125 -6.66 -6.81 -10.52
N SER A 126 -6.53 -6.42 -11.80
CA SER A 126 -5.79 -7.20 -12.79
C SER A 126 -4.30 -7.33 -12.44
N SER A 127 -3.64 -6.24 -12.06
CA SER A 127 -2.23 -6.30 -11.63
C SER A 127 -2.05 -7.08 -10.33
N THR A 128 -2.95 -6.91 -9.36
CA THR A 128 -2.93 -7.65 -8.09
C THR A 128 -3.08 -9.16 -8.34
N ARG A 129 -4.03 -9.57 -9.20
CA ARG A 129 -4.18 -10.98 -9.61
C ARG A 129 -2.90 -11.53 -10.22
N ARG A 130 -2.28 -10.80 -11.15
CA ARG A 130 -1.01 -11.22 -11.79
C ARG A 130 0.10 -11.42 -10.77
N ILE A 131 0.23 -10.49 -9.82
CA ILE A 131 1.22 -10.60 -8.74
C ILE A 131 0.95 -11.84 -7.90
N LEU A 132 -0.28 -12.03 -7.41
CA LEU A 132 -0.63 -13.19 -6.59
C LEU A 132 -0.41 -14.51 -7.31
N ILE A 133 -0.67 -14.58 -8.63
CA ILE A 133 -0.41 -15.77 -9.44
C ILE A 133 1.11 -16.04 -9.58
N GLY A 134 1.92 -14.99 -9.68
CA GLY A 134 3.37 -15.09 -9.81
C GLY A 134 4.14 -15.31 -8.51
N MET A 135 3.48 -15.21 -7.36
CA MET A 135 4.10 -15.45 -6.05
C MET A 135 4.30 -16.94 -5.76
N ASP A 136 5.29 -17.26 -4.93
CA ASP A 136 5.45 -18.62 -4.43
C ASP A 136 4.20 -19.04 -3.61
N PRO A 137 3.88 -20.35 -3.58
CA PRO A 137 2.63 -20.82 -2.97
C PRO A 137 2.45 -20.42 -1.50
N GLU A 138 3.54 -20.34 -0.74
CA GLU A 138 3.49 -20.06 0.69
C GLU A 138 3.25 -18.57 0.95
N SER A 139 3.99 -17.68 0.27
CA SER A 139 3.75 -16.24 0.37
C SER A 139 2.36 -15.85 -0.13
N ARG A 140 1.91 -16.46 -1.24
CA ARG A 140 0.54 -16.28 -1.76
C ARG A 140 -0.49 -16.71 -0.72
N ARG A 141 -0.33 -17.89 -0.12
CA ARG A 141 -1.23 -18.41 0.91
C ARG A 141 -1.33 -17.46 2.11
N ARG A 142 -0.20 -16.91 2.59
CA ARG A 142 -0.20 -15.94 3.70
C ARG A 142 -1.02 -14.70 3.40
N ILE A 143 -0.84 -14.10 2.22
CA ILE A 143 -1.63 -12.92 1.82
C ILE A 143 -3.12 -13.26 1.77
N LEU A 144 -3.48 -14.40 1.17
CA LEU A 144 -4.89 -14.80 1.04
C LEU A 144 -5.57 -15.03 2.39
N LEU A 145 -4.84 -15.53 3.40
CA LEU A 145 -5.37 -15.72 4.75
C LEU A 145 -5.68 -14.40 5.46
N MET A 146 -4.96 -13.32 5.15
CA MET A 146 -5.17 -11.98 5.73
C MET A 146 -6.16 -11.13 4.93
N THR A 147 -6.51 -11.56 3.73
CA THR A 147 -7.38 -10.82 2.82
C THR A 147 -8.85 -11.13 3.16
N PRO A 148 -9.70 -10.13 3.48
CA PRO A 148 -11.12 -10.36 3.70
C PRO A 148 -11.81 -10.94 2.44
N ASP A 149 -12.83 -11.76 2.62
CA ASP A 149 -13.54 -12.41 1.50
C ASP A 149 -14.18 -11.41 0.55
N ALA A 150 -14.67 -10.27 1.05
CA ALA A 150 -15.15 -9.17 0.22
C ALA A 150 -14.06 -8.62 -0.73
N ALA A 151 -12.82 -8.54 -0.25
CA ALA A 151 -11.70 -8.10 -1.07
C ALA A 151 -11.34 -9.16 -2.11
N LYS A 152 -11.32 -10.45 -1.72
CA LYS A 152 -11.09 -11.57 -2.66
C LYS A 152 -12.11 -11.56 -3.79
N TYR A 153 -13.40 -11.42 -3.45
CA TYR A 153 -14.47 -11.32 -4.43
C TYR A 153 -14.28 -10.16 -5.41
N MET A 154 -13.94 -8.96 -4.92
CA MET A 154 -13.67 -7.79 -5.79
C MET A 154 -12.41 -7.93 -6.65
N LEU A 155 -11.42 -8.66 -6.13
CA LEU A 155 -10.19 -8.98 -6.87
C LEU A 155 -10.40 -10.15 -7.83
N GLY A 156 -11.50 -10.89 -7.76
CA GLY A 156 -11.77 -12.07 -8.59
C GLY A 156 -10.80 -13.22 -8.32
N ILE A 157 -10.47 -13.46 -7.05
CA ILE A 157 -9.57 -14.52 -6.56
C ILE A 157 -10.23 -15.45 -5.56
#